data_AF-A0A2K9ITP4-F1
#
_entry.id   AF-A0A2K9ITP4-F1
#
_cell.length_a   1.000
_cell.length_b   1.000
_cell.length_c   1.000
_cell.angle_alpha   90.00
_cell.angle_beta   90.00
_cell.angle_gamma   90.00
#
_symmetry.space_group_name_H-M   'P 1'
#
loop_
_entity.id
_entity.type
_entity.pdbx_description
1 polymer ?
#
loop_
_entity_poly.entity_id
_entity_poly.type
_entity_poly.pdbx_seq_one_letter_code
_entity_poly.pdbx_strand_id
1 'polypeptide(L)'
;MLTIVEGSLDEAKQEMKLVLKTVQSRLSKYKRSVKPSKRTEKDKSLLKYWENFLRFFRVSQMAPVFVDNICINYMLYQRFMKKLKGYQVECYLDNNKLIIHYSNKMHNGKLELYDITDKLEGMNFFPRAEIK
;
A
#
# COMPACT_ATOMS: atom_id res chain seq x y z
N MET A 1 -9.16 -17.38 -0.75
CA MET A 1 -9.05 -16.09 -1.47
C MET A 1 -9.48 -14.94 -0.57
N LEU A 2 -8.84 -13.78 -0.69
CA LEU A 2 -9.24 -12.57 0.02
C LEU A 2 -10.59 -12.03 -0.47
N THR A 3 -11.48 -11.71 0.48
CA THR A 3 -12.76 -11.04 0.22
C THR A 3 -12.83 -9.78 1.09
N ILE A 4 -13.19 -8.64 0.52
CA ILE A 4 -13.43 -7.41 1.28
C ILE A 4 -14.73 -7.58 2.06
N VAL A 5 -14.66 -7.39 3.38
CA VAL A 5 -15.79 -7.55 4.32
C VAL A 5 -16.24 -6.22 4.91
N GLU A 6 -15.36 -5.21 4.93
CA GLU A 6 -15.65 -3.89 5.50
C GLU A 6 -15.00 -2.78 4.64
N GLY A 7 -15.72 -1.68 4.46
CA GLY A 7 -15.25 -0.50 3.71
C GLY A 7 -15.28 -0.67 2.19
N SER A 8 -14.85 0.37 1.48
CA SER A 8 -14.85 0.41 0.02
C SER A 8 -13.48 0.79 -0.54
N LEU A 9 -13.05 0.07 -1.58
CA LEU A 9 -11.86 0.43 -2.34
C LEU A 9 -11.98 1.80 -3.01
N ASP A 10 -13.19 2.15 -3.45
CA ASP A 10 -13.43 3.42 -4.13
C ASP A 10 -13.39 4.60 -3.16
N GLU A 11 -13.99 4.46 -1.97
CA GLU A 11 -13.92 5.46 -0.91
C GLU A 11 -12.47 5.65 -0.44
N ALA A 12 -11.78 4.55 -0.12
CA ALA A 12 -10.38 4.60 0.26
C ALA A 12 -9.53 5.28 -0.81
N LYS A 13 -9.78 4.99 -2.09
CA LYS A 13 -9.10 5.64 -3.22
C LYS A 13 -9.34 7.15 -3.26
N GLN A 14 -10.54 7.65 -2.93
CA GLN A 14 -10.78 9.09 -2.87
C GLN A 14 -10.05 9.72 -1.69
N GLU A 15 -10.10 9.11 -0.51
CA GLU A 15 -9.37 9.57 0.68
C GLU A 15 -7.86 9.63 0.42
N MET A 16 -7.29 8.60 -0.22
CA MET A 16 -5.89 8.60 -0.64
C MET A 16 -5.55 9.81 -1.52
N LYS A 17 -6.42 10.18 -2.48
CA LYS A 17 -6.19 11.36 -3.32
C LYS A 17 -6.22 12.66 -2.51
N LEU A 18 -7.11 12.76 -1.52
CA LEU A 18 -7.19 13.93 -0.63
C LEU A 18 -5.92 14.07 0.21
N VAL A 19 -5.43 12.96 0.78
CA VAL A 19 -4.15 12.91 1.51
C VAL A 19 -3.00 13.34 0.60
N LEU A 20 -2.90 12.77 -0.60
CA LEU A 20 -1.86 13.14 -1.57
C LEU A 20 -1.90 14.62 -1.93
N LYS A 21 -3.08 15.17 -2.20
CA LYS A 21 -3.25 16.59 -2.54
C LYS A 21 -2.78 17.48 -1.38
N THR A 22 -3.11 17.08 -0.15
CA THR A 22 -2.68 17.78 1.08
C THR A 22 -1.16 17.76 1.22
N VAL A 23 -0.53 16.60 1.09
CA VAL A 23 0.93 16.45 1.21
C VAL A 23 1.66 17.19 0.10
N GLN A 24 1.18 17.12 -1.15
CA GLN A 24 1.74 17.85 -2.29
C GLN A 24 1.67 19.37 -2.08
N SER A 25 0.55 19.88 -1.56
CA SER A 25 0.37 21.29 -1.25
C SER A 25 1.34 21.76 -0.16
N ARG A 26 1.45 20.98 0.94
CA ARG A 26 2.40 21.26 2.04
C ARG A 26 3.85 21.26 1.55
N LEU A 27 4.24 20.23 0.80
CA LEU A 27 5.57 20.11 0.20
C LEU A 27 5.90 21.32 -0.69
N SER A 28 4.95 21.71 -1.54
CA SER A 28 5.13 22.84 -2.47
C SER A 28 5.24 24.17 -1.73
N LYS A 29 4.38 24.41 -0.73
CA LYS A 29 4.42 25.62 0.12
C LYS A 29 5.76 25.72 0.87
N TYR A 30 6.21 24.61 1.43
CA TYR A 30 7.47 24.56 2.17
C TYR A 30 8.70 24.77 1.27
N LYS A 31 8.72 24.14 0.08
CA LYS A 31 9.78 24.36 -0.91
C LYS A 31 9.89 25.82 -1.36
N ARG A 32 8.76 26.55 -1.38
CA ARG A 32 8.72 28.00 -1.70
C ARG A 32 9.18 28.86 -0.51
N SER A 33 8.85 28.49 0.72
CA SER A 33 9.22 29.28 1.91
C SER A 33 10.71 29.17 2.26
N VAL A 34 11.35 28.03 1.96
CA VAL A 34 12.78 27.82 2.25
C VAL A 34 13.57 27.56 0.96
N LYS A 35 14.37 28.56 0.57
CA LYS A 35 15.27 28.48 -0.59
C LYS A 35 16.25 27.32 -0.42
N PRO A 36 16.59 26.56 -1.50
CA PRO A 36 17.50 25.42 -1.41
C PRO A 36 18.83 25.68 -0.68
N SER A 37 19.44 26.85 -0.88
CA SER A 37 20.70 27.25 -0.25
C SER A 37 20.60 27.53 1.25
N LYS A 38 19.39 27.72 1.79
CA LYS A 38 19.13 28.04 3.20
C LYS A 38 18.56 26.86 3.99
N ARG A 39 18.45 25.68 3.37
CA ARG A 39 17.84 24.49 4.01
C ARG A 39 18.81 23.87 5.00
N THR A 40 18.34 23.69 6.23
CA THR A 40 19.01 22.89 7.26
C THR A 40 18.93 21.40 6.93
N GLU A 41 19.72 20.56 7.60
CA GLU A 41 19.60 19.10 7.47
C GLU A 41 18.25 18.56 7.91
N LYS A 42 17.59 19.24 8.87
CA LYS A 42 16.21 18.92 9.27
C LYS A 42 15.23 19.18 8.11
N ASP A 43 15.39 20.30 7.42
CA ASP A 43 14.54 20.66 6.28
C ASP A 43 14.72 19.66 5.12
N LYS A 44 15.96 19.26 4.83
CA LYS A 44 16.27 18.27 3.81
C LYS A 44 15.65 16.91 4.15
N SER A 45 15.78 16.48 5.41
CA SER A 45 15.20 15.23 5.89
C SER A 45 13.67 15.23 5.79
N LEU A 46 13.01 16.32 6.20
CA LEU A 46 11.56 16.48 6.11
C LEU A 46 11.06 16.48 4.66
N LEU A 47 11.74 17.20 3.78
CA LEU A 47 11.42 17.22 2.35
C LEU A 47 11.54 15.83 1.73
N LYS A 48 12.64 15.13 2.01
CA LYS A 48 12.89 13.76 1.55
C LYS A 48 11.82 12.80 2.06
N TYR A 49 11.39 12.94 3.33
CA TYR A 49 10.31 12.17 3.90
C TYR A 49 9.01 12.34 3.11
N TRP A 50 8.58 13.58 2.85
CA TRP A 50 7.36 13.84 2.07
C TRP A 50 7.49 13.39 0.60
N GLU A 51 8.64 13.55 -0.03
CA GLU A 51 8.88 13.07 -1.39
C GLU A 51 8.82 11.54 -1.48
N ASN A 52 9.44 10.84 -0.52
CA ASN A 52 9.37 9.40 -0.41
C ASN A 52 7.93 8.92 -0.17
N PHE A 53 7.19 9.61 0.70
CA PHE A 53 5.77 9.33 0.92
C PHE A 53 4.96 9.45 -0.37
N LEU A 54 5.11 10.53 -1.13
CA LEU A 54 4.42 10.72 -2.41
C LEU A 54 4.83 9.69 -3.48
N ARG A 55 6.09 9.23 -3.45
CA ARG A 55 6.57 8.18 -4.35
C ARG A 55 6.01 6.81 -3.99
N PHE A 56 5.93 6.51 -2.70
CA PHE A 56 5.39 5.25 -2.19
C PHE A 56 3.87 5.19 -2.39
N PHE A 57 3.14 6.22 -1.95
CA PHE A 57 1.69 6.24 -1.84
C PHE A 57 0.96 6.58 -3.15
N ARG A 58 1.24 5.83 -4.22
CA ARG A 58 0.68 6.11 -5.56
C ARG A 58 -0.65 5.39 -5.80
N VAL A 59 -1.74 6.15 -5.88
CA VAL A 59 -3.11 5.65 -6.12
C VAL A 59 -3.25 4.76 -7.37
N SER A 60 -2.43 4.97 -8.41
CA SER A 60 -2.45 4.14 -9.63
C SER A 60 -1.73 2.80 -9.49
N GLN A 61 -0.93 2.62 -8.43
CA GLN A 61 -0.05 1.47 -8.23
C GLN A 61 -0.31 0.72 -6.92
N MET A 62 -1.09 1.31 -6.00
CA MET A 62 -1.48 0.65 -4.76
C MET A 62 -2.93 0.86 -4.39
N ALA A 63 -3.49 -0.16 -3.75
CA ALA A 63 -4.74 -0.10 -3.00
C ALA A 63 -4.48 -0.82 -1.67
N PRO A 64 -4.17 -0.09 -0.58
CA PRO A 64 -3.97 -0.70 0.73
C PRO A 64 -5.26 -1.31 1.26
N VAL A 65 -5.17 -2.52 1.82
CA VAL A 65 -6.29 -3.25 2.45
C VAL A 65 -5.75 -3.98 3.66
N PHE A 66 -6.47 -3.89 4.77
CA PHE A 66 -6.15 -4.66 5.97
C PHE A 66 -6.60 -6.11 5.81
N VAL A 67 -5.72 -7.04 6.15
CA VAL A 67 -6.02 -8.47 6.26
C VAL A 67 -5.59 -8.86 7.67
N ASP A 68 -6.56 -9.11 8.53
CA ASP A 68 -6.35 -9.26 9.97
C ASP A 68 -5.55 -8.07 10.57
N ASN A 69 -4.30 -8.31 10.99
CA ASN A 69 -3.42 -7.35 11.65
C ASN A 69 -2.42 -6.66 10.72
N ILE A 70 -2.36 -6.99 9.43
CA ILE A 70 -1.43 -6.38 8.47
C ILE A 70 -2.16 -5.60 7.40
N CYS A 71 -1.49 -4.63 6.79
CA CYS A 71 -1.98 -3.93 5.60
C CYS A 71 -1.12 -4.34 4.40
N ILE A 72 -1.74 -4.69 3.29
CA ILE A 72 -1.03 -5.10 2.07
C ILE A 72 -1.45 -4.27 0.86
N ASN A 73 -0.62 -4.25 -0.19
CA ASN A 73 -1.03 -3.75 -1.49
C ASN A 73 -1.96 -4.75 -2.20
N TYR A 74 -3.27 -4.61 -1.98
CA TYR A 74 -4.30 -5.47 -2.57
C TYR A 74 -4.36 -5.41 -4.09
N MET A 75 -3.98 -4.29 -4.70
CA MET A 75 -3.91 -4.19 -6.16
C MET A 75 -2.87 -5.17 -6.74
N LEU A 76 -1.76 -5.38 -6.05
CA LEU A 76 -0.75 -6.36 -6.43
C LEU A 76 -1.29 -7.79 -6.28
N TYR A 77 -1.95 -8.07 -5.15
CA TYR A 77 -2.66 -9.34 -4.93
C TYR A 77 -3.64 -9.64 -6.07
N GLN A 78 -4.55 -8.71 -6.39
CA GLN A 78 -5.56 -8.92 -7.45
C GLN A 78 -4.92 -9.16 -8.82
N ARG A 79 -3.88 -8.41 -9.17
CA ARG A 79 -3.14 -8.60 -10.42
C ARG A 79 -2.48 -9.97 -10.47
N PHE A 80 -1.96 -10.45 -9.35
CA PHE A 80 -1.35 -11.77 -9.27
C PHE A 80 -2.38 -12.90 -9.36
N MET A 81 -3.48 -12.80 -8.61
CA MET A 81 -4.57 -13.78 -8.66
C MET A 81 -5.16 -13.96 -10.07
N LYS A 82 -5.21 -12.88 -10.87
CA LYS A 82 -5.62 -12.97 -12.29
C LYS A 82 -4.69 -13.85 -13.14
N LYS A 83 -3.40 -13.93 -12.79
CA LYS A 83 -2.41 -14.79 -13.48
C LYS A 83 -2.47 -16.24 -13.02
N LEU A 84 -3.01 -16.50 -11.83
CA LEU A 84 -3.13 -17.82 -11.23
C LEU A 84 -4.42 -18.57 -11.63
N LYS A 85 -5.09 -18.17 -12.73
CA LYS A 85 -6.23 -18.93 -13.26
C LYS A 85 -5.79 -20.36 -13.59
N GLY A 86 -6.45 -21.35 -13.01
CA GLY A 86 -6.13 -22.77 -13.19
C GLY A 86 -5.04 -23.31 -12.25
N TYR A 87 -4.54 -22.50 -11.31
CA TYR A 87 -3.69 -22.96 -10.22
C TYR A 87 -4.53 -23.28 -8.99
N GLN A 88 -4.08 -24.25 -8.20
CA GLN A 88 -4.47 -24.39 -6.80
C GLN A 88 -3.75 -23.29 -6.01
N VAL A 89 -4.48 -22.58 -5.15
CA VAL A 89 -3.96 -21.42 -4.42
C VAL A 89 -4.35 -21.53 -2.96
N GLU A 90 -3.36 -21.40 -2.09
CA GLU A 90 -3.53 -21.31 -0.64
C GLU A 90 -2.99 -19.95 -0.16
N CYS A 91 -3.75 -19.29 0.70
CA CYS A 91 -3.37 -18.02 1.29
C CYS A 91 -3.37 -18.16 2.80
N TYR A 92 -2.31 -17.68 3.46
CA TYR A 92 -2.24 -17.63 4.91
C TYR A 92 -1.34 -16.48 5.36
N LEU A 93 -1.55 -16.02 6.59
CA LEU A 93 -0.69 -15.03 7.21
C LEU A 93 0.47 -15.72 7.90
N ASP A 94 1.66 -15.16 7.74
CA ASP A 94 2.88 -15.57 8.42
C ASP A 94 3.62 -14.33 8.88
N ASN A 95 3.68 -14.12 10.20
CA ASN A 95 4.30 -12.95 10.82
C ASN A 95 3.76 -11.63 10.22
N ASN A 96 4.59 -10.92 9.45
CA ASN A 96 4.29 -9.61 8.87
C ASN A 96 4.07 -9.69 7.35
N LYS A 97 3.56 -10.82 6.85
CA LYS A 97 3.29 -11.00 5.42
C LYS A 97 2.10 -11.91 5.17
N LEU A 98 1.41 -11.64 4.07
CA LEU A 98 0.50 -12.58 3.43
C LEU A 98 1.29 -13.45 2.47
N ILE A 99 1.25 -14.76 2.69
CA ILE A 99 1.84 -15.75 1.80
C ILE A 99 0.75 -16.31 0.88
N ILE A 100 1.06 -16.34 -0.42
CA ILE A 100 0.22 -16.93 -1.46
C ILE A 100 1.03 -18.07 -2.07
N HIS A 101 0.73 -19.30 -1.66
CA HIS A 101 1.26 -20.51 -2.28
C HIS A 101 0.39 -20.87 -3.49
N TYR A 102 1.03 -21.21 -4.60
CA TYR A 102 0.33 -21.63 -5.79
C TYR A 102 1.02 -22.81 -6.46
N SER A 103 0.21 -23.71 -7.00
CA SER A 103 0.69 -24.91 -7.68
C SER A 103 -0.24 -25.33 -8.80
N ASN A 104 0.34 -25.97 -9.81
CA ASN A 104 -0.37 -26.75 -10.82
C ASN A 104 0.47 -27.98 -11.17
N LYS A 105 0.09 -28.73 -12.21
CA LYS A 105 0.79 -29.96 -12.60
C LYS A 105 2.27 -29.77 -12.99
N MET A 106 2.70 -28.57 -13.39
CA MET A 106 4.05 -28.30 -13.92
C MET A 106 4.84 -27.27 -13.10
N HIS A 107 4.17 -26.38 -12.38
CA HIS A 107 4.78 -25.23 -11.73
C HIS A 107 4.25 -25.07 -10.32
N ASN A 108 5.15 -24.73 -9.40
CA ASN A 108 4.82 -24.27 -8.06
C ASN A 108 5.58 -22.97 -7.76
N GLY A 109 5.10 -22.25 -6.76
CA GLY A 109 5.78 -21.04 -6.31
C GLY A 109 5.07 -20.38 -5.14
N LYS A 110 5.67 -19.29 -4.68
CA LYS A 110 5.11 -18.46 -3.62
C LYS A 110 5.26 -16.98 -3.96
N LEU A 111 4.23 -16.21 -3.59
CA LEU A 111 4.30 -14.75 -3.54
C LEU A 111 4.17 -14.33 -2.07
N GLU A 112 5.03 -13.41 -1.65
CA GLU A 112 4.99 -12.82 -0.32
C GLU A 112 4.60 -11.35 -0.44
N LEU A 113 3.53 -10.95 0.23
CA LEU A 113 3.10 -9.56 0.33
C LEU A 113 3.35 -9.08 1.76
N TYR A 114 4.37 -8.24 1.92
CA TYR A 114 4.79 -7.70 3.21
C TYR A 114 3.83 -6.63 3.70
N ASP A 115 3.73 -6.54 5.02
CA ASP A 115 2.99 -5.50 5.74
C ASP A 115 3.56 -4.11 5.41
N ILE A 116 2.66 -3.18 5.10
CA ILE A 116 2.96 -1.78 4.81
C ILE A 116 2.34 -0.82 5.83
N THR A 117 1.81 -1.34 6.94
CA THR A 117 1.13 -0.54 7.98
C THR A 117 2.00 0.61 8.50
N ASP A 118 3.32 0.39 8.64
CA ASP A 118 4.28 1.40 9.08
C ASP A 118 4.35 2.64 8.16
N LYS A 119 4.03 2.48 6.86
CA LYS A 119 4.00 3.57 5.88
C LYS A 119 2.66 4.30 5.84
N LEU A 120 1.67 3.80 6.57
CA LEU A 120 0.29 4.24 6.56
C LEU A 120 -0.14 4.87 7.89
N GLU A 121 0.83 5.22 8.74
CA GLU A 121 0.61 5.78 10.06
C GLU A 121 -0.35 6.99 10.01
N GLY A 122 -1.37 6.97 10.88
CA GLY A 122 -2.39 8.00 10.97
C GLY A 122 -3.50 7.94 9.91
N MET A 123 -3.54 6.91 9.06
CA MET A 123 -4.61 6.69 8.09
C MET A 123 -5.49 5.51 8.51
N ASN A 124 -6.80 5.75 8.62
CA ASN A 124 -7.78 4.79 9.14
C ASN A 124 -8.95 4.50 8.20
N PHE A 125 -8.83 4.86 6.92
CA PHE A 125 -9.89 4.74 5.92
C PHE A 125 -9.72 3.55 4.96
N PHE A 126 -8.77 2.65 5.22
CA PHE A 126 -8.54 1.48 4.36
C PHE A 126 -9.54 0.36 4.70
N PRO A 127 -10.07 -0.33 3.67
CA PRO A 127 -11.03 -1.41 3.89
C PRO A 127 -10.34 -2.64 4.52
N ARG A 128 -11.17 -3.55 5.05
CA ARG A 128 -10.74 -4.83 5.62
C ARG A 128 -11.18 -6.01 4.76
N ALA A 129 -10.32 -7.01 4.69
CA ALA A 129 -10.55 -8.25 3.98
C ALA A 129 -10.21 -9.47 4.83
N GLU A 130 -10.90 -10.58 4.54
CA GLU A 130 -10.71 -11.87 5.20
C GLU A 130 -10.20 -12.92 4.22
N ILE A 131 -9.40 -13.85 4.71
CA ILE A 131 -8.98 -15.04 3.96
C ILE A 131 -10.12 -16.06 4.02
N LYS A 132 -10.71 -16.36 2.87
CA LYS A 132 -11.64 -17.49 2.69
C LYS A 132 -10.94 -18.73 2.17
#